data_AF-A0A7J6VHN0-F1
#
_entry.id   AF-A0A7J6VHN0-F1
#
_cell.length_a   1.000
_cell.length_b   1.000
_cell.length_c   1.000
_cell.angle_alpha   90.00
_cell.angle_beta   90.00
_cell.angle_gamma   90.00
#
_symmetry.space_group_name_H-M   'P 1'
#
loop_
_entity.id
_entity.type
_entity.pdbx_description
1 polymer ?
#
loop_
_entity_poly.entity_id
_entity_poly.type
_entity_poly.pdbx_seq_one_letter_code
_entity_poly.pdbx_strand_id
1 'polypeptide(L)' 'ADLEILFGRLWTQCQECQGSLHQDVLCTSRDCPIFYRRKKAQKDMAEAKVQLDRWQF' A
#
# COMPACT_ATOMS: atom_id res chain seq x y z
N ALA A 1 6.60 -11.66 -2.71
CA ALA A 1 5.27 -12.25 -2.52
C ALA A 1 4.51 -11.65 -1.32
N ASP A 2 4.92 -11.89 -0.07
CA ASP A 2 4.08 -11.49 1.09
C ASP A 2 3.79 -9.98 1.19
N LEU A 3 4.80 -9.14 0.94
CA LEU A 3 4.63 -7.68 0.94
C LEU A 3 3.71 -7.20 -0.20
N GLU A 4 3.85 -7.78 -1.39
CA GLU A 4 3.04 -7.44 -2.57
C GLU A 4 1.57 -7.83 -2.36
N ILE A 5 1.32 -9.02 -1.81
CA ILE A 5 -0.02 -9.51 -1.49
C ILE A 5 -0.66 -8.64 -0.42
N LEU A 6 0.08 -8.28 0.64
CA LEU A 6 -0.40 -7.39 1.69
C LEU A 6 -0.73 -6.00 1.14
N PHE A 7 0.16 -5.44 0.32
CA PHE A 7 -0.03 -4.16 -0.34
C PHE A 7 -1.30 -4.18 -1.20
N GLY A 8 -1.45 -5.18 -2.07
CA GLY A 8 -2.62 -5.34 -2.94
C GLY A 8 -3.92 -5.40 -2.15
N ARG A 9 -3.99 -6.26 -1.12
CA ARG A 9 -5.19 -6.40 -0.27
C ARG A 9 -5.60 -5.08 0.39
N LEU A 10 -4.65 -4.35 0.98
CA LEU A 10 -4.93 -3.08 1.65
C LEU A 10 -5.37 -1.98 0.67
N TRP A 11 -4.76 -1.93 -0.52
CA TRP A 11 -5.09 -0.92 -1.52
C TRP A 11 -6.47 -1.16 -2.16
N THR A 12 -6.77 -2.41 -2.54
CA THR A 12 -8.08 -2.78 -3.07
C THR A 12 -9.20 -2.48 -2.06
N GLN A 13 -8.99 -2.84 -0.78
CA GLN A 13 -9.97 -2.54 0.27
C GLN A 13 -10.23 -1.03 0.43
N CYS A 14 -9.20 -0.19 0.29
CA CYS A 14 -9.38 1.26 0.32
C CYS A 14 -10.07 1.82 -0.93
N GLN A 15 -9.81 1.26 -2.11
CA GLN A 15 -10.51 1.66 -3.35
C GLN A 15 -12.00 1.31 -3.29
N GLU A 16 -12.34 0.13 -2.75
CA GLU A 16 -13.73 -0.27 -2.47
C GLU A 16 -14.41 0.68 -1.49
N CYS A 17 -13.73 1.01 -0.38
CA CYS A 17 -14.23 1.95 0.62
C CYS A 17 -14.44 3.37 0.04
N GLN A 18 -13.57 3.81 -0.87
CA GLN A 18 -13.70 5.11 -1.55
C GLN A 18 -14.78 5.11 -2.64
N GLY A 19 -15.05 3.94 -3.25
CA GLY A 19 -15.97 3.80 -4.38
C GLY A 19 -15.36 4.23 -5.72
N SER A 20 -14.05 4.43 -5.81
CA SER A 20 -13.36 4.80 -7.05
C SER A 20 -12.16 3.89 -7.30
N LEU A 21 -12.13 3.28 -8.48
CA LEU A 21 -11.00 2.44 -8.93
C LEU A 21 -9.97 3.24 -9.73
N HIS A 22 -10.35 4.41 -10.24
CA HIS A 22 -9.54 5.22 -11.16
C HIS A 22 -8.91 6.45 -10.51
N GLN A 23 -9.42 6.88 -9.35
CA GLN A 23 -8.87 8.02 -8.62
C GLN A 23 -7.95 7.57 -7.49
N ASP A 24 -7.10 8.49 -7.06
CA ASP A 24 -6.19 8.25 -5.94
C ASP A 24 -6.93 8.08 -4.62
N VAL A 25 -6.44 7.17 -3.78
CA VAL A 25 -6.99 6.94 -2.44
C VAL A 25 -6.47 8.00 -1.45
N LEU A 26 -7.25 9.05 -1.21
CA LEU A 26 -6.88 10.20 -0.37
C LEU A 26 -7.30 10.09 1.13
N CYS A 27 -7.77 8.92 1.59
CA CYS A 27 -8.23 8.74 2.97
C CYS A 27 -7.15 9.10 4.02
N THR A 28 -7.51 9.93 4.99
CA THR A 28 -6.66 10.39 6.12
C THR A 28 -7.26 10.11 7.51
N SER A 29 -8.34 9.32 7.57
CA SER A 29 -9.01 8.98 8.84
C SER A 29 -8.08 8.21 9.78
N ARG A 30 -7.80 8.77 10.96
CA ARG A 30 -6.94 8.15 11.98
C ARG A 30 -7.63 7.00 12.73
N ASP A 31 -8.97 7.00 12.73
CA ASP A 31 -9.78 5.95 13.35
C ASP A 31 -9.96 4.74 12.42
N CYS A 32 -9.55 4.86 11.15
CA CYS A 32 -9.54 3.74 10.22
C CYS A 32 -8.39 2.76 10.55
N PRO A 33 -8.67 1.48 10.87
CA PRO A 33 -7.63 0.51 11.20
C PRO A 33 -6.68 0.20 10.03
N ILE A 34 -7.07 0.56 8.80
CA ILE A 34 -6.28 0.37 7.59
C ILE A 34 -5.32 1.54 7.34
N PHE A 35 -5.60 2.75 7.84
CA PHE A 35 -4.86 3.95 7.45
C PHE A 35 -3.36 3.81 7.69
N TYR A 36 -2.95 3.47 8.91
CA TYR A 36 -1.54 3.28 9.26
C TYR A 36 -0.96 2.01 8.65
N ARG A 37 -1.75 0.93 8.52
CA ARG A 37 -1.31 -0.32 7.88
C ARG A 37 -0.98 -0.11 6.40
N ARG A 38 -1.81 0.66 5.69
CA ARG A 38 -1.61 1.07 4.31
C ARG A 38 -0.32 1.88 4.15
N LYS A 39 -0.11 2.88 5.02
CA LYS A 39 1.12 3.69 5.02
C LYS A 39 2.37 2.86 5.29
N LYS A 40 2.31 1.93 6.25
CA LYS A 40 3.41 1.00 6.54
C LYS A 40 3.72 0.11 5.33
N ALA A 41 2.72 -0.54 4.76
CA ALA A 41 2.89 -1.43 3.60
C ALA A 41 3.48 -0.70 2.38
N GLN A 42 3.09 0.56 2.16
CA GLN A 42 3.69 1.41 1.12
C GLN A 42 5.18 1.64 1.35
N LYS A 43 5.57 1.95 2.60
CA LYS A 43 6.96 2.17 2.98
C LYS A 43 7.78 0.88 2.86
N ASP A 44 7.28 -0.23 3.40
CA ASP A 44 7.96 -1.53 3.35
C ASP A 44 8.19 -2.00 1.90
N MET A 45 7.21 -1.80 1.00
CA MET A 45 7.35 -2.09 -0.44
C MET A 45 8.43 -1.23 -1.10
N ALA A 46 8.49 0.07 -0.77
CA ALA A 46 9.50 0.97 -1.32
C ALA A 46 10.93 0.58 -0.85
N GLU A 47 11.08 0.24 0.43
CA GLU A 47 12.36 -0.22 0.98
C GLU A 47 12.79 -1.54 0.35
N ALA A 48 11.88 -2.51 0.21
CA ALA A 48 12.16 -3.79 -0.44
C ALA A 48 12.60 -3.61 -1.90
N LYS A 49 11.95 -2.69 -2.63
CA LYS A 49 12.33 -2.36 -4.01
C LYS A 49 13.77 -1.81 -4.09
N VAL A 50 14.13 -0.87 -3.21
CA VAL A 50 15.50 -0.34 -3.15
C VAL A 50 16.53 -1.44 -2.89
N GLN A 51 16.22 -2.39 -2.01
CA GLN A 51 17.12 -3.53 -1.76
C GLN A 51 17.30 -4.43 -2.98
N LEU A 52 16.25 -4.63 -3.78
CA LEU A 52 16.32 -5.40 -5.01
C LEU A 52 17.11 -4.67 -6.11
N ASP A 53 16.88 -3.37 -6.26
CA ASP A 53 17.54 -2.53 -7.27
C ASP A 53 19.07 -2.48 -7.07
N ARG A 54 19.57 -2.71 -5.84
CA ARG A 54 21.00 -2.83 -5.55
C ARG A 54 21.70 -3.93 -6.37
N TRP A 55 20.99 -4.97 -6.75
CA TRP A 55 21.55 -6.15 -7.43
C TRP A 55 21.25 -6.17 -8.94
N GLN A 56 20.70 -5.09 -9.49
CA GLN A 56 20.55 -4.93 -10.93
C GLN A 56 21.91 -4.54 -11.53
N PHE A 57 22.55 -5.48 -12.23
CA PHE A 57 23.75 -5.28 -13.04
C PHE A 57 23.37 -4.81 -14.46
#